data_AF-A0A8S3EUA4-F1
#
_entry.id   AF-A0A8S3EUA4-F1
#
_cell.length_a   1.000
_cell.length_b   1.000
_cell.length_c   1.000
_cell.angle_alpha   90.00
_cell.angle_beta   90.00
_cell.angle_gamma   90.00
#
_symmetry.space_group_name_H-M   'P 1'
#
loop_
_entity.id
_entity.type
_entity.pdbx_description
1 polymer ?
#
loop_
_entity_poly.entity_id
_entity_poly.type
_entity_poly.pdbx_seq_one_letter_code
_entity_poly.pdbx_strand_id
1 'polypeptide(L)'
;MMIVASDGYIISAIGPFLADRTHNDAEITKNIIYNNKEGITDWLRSEDHIIVDRGFRDCVKDLENFGYKVKMPCFLKKGQSRFTTNEAHQTRFITKIRWVVESANGGVKQWQFFNKTIPNSMIEKIGDYFRMKKYNKVSWTAKEANDAALDFPKMDFNELQELTLGIYQPKQARSYTTEHLNLNGSCTFEVAKESPDLIRSRIQSRLKASTKYDVYVPYNKKSISGWYCTCPNGARVVGCCAHVASIIYYLSYARYNQQVLTQRTYSYYDSITDALDYSEPSDTDSIDS
;
A
#
# COMPACT_ATOMS: atom_id res chain seq x y z
N MET A 1 12.52 -6.62 0.51
CA MET A 1 13.54 -5.57 0.32
C MET A 1 12.85 -4.33 -0.23
N MET A 2 13.04 -3.18 0.42
CA MET A 2 12.45 -1.90 0.00
C MET A 2 13.50 -1.11 -0.78
N ILE A 3 13.15 -0.62 -1.96
CA ILE A 3 14.00 0.28 -2.76
C ILE A 3 13.40 1.67 -2.68
N VAL A 4 14.18 2.61 -2.14
CA VAL A 4 13.72 3.96 -1.85
C VAL A 4 14.65 4.97 -2.53
N ALA A 5 14.07 5.90 -3.28
CA ALA A 5 14.77 7.01 -3.90
C ALA A 5 15.25 8.03 -2.85
N SER A 6 16.20 8.89 -3.25
CA SER A 6 16.80 9.91 -2.38
C SER A 6 15.81 10.97 -1.89
N ASP A 7 14.61 11.05 -2.45
CA ASP A 7 13.55 11.98 -2.06
C ASP A 7 12.48 11.34 -1.15
N GLY A 8 12.71 10.10 -0.70
CA GLY A 8 11.83 9.34 0.19
C GLY A 8 10.81 8.48 -0.53
N TYR A 9 10.85 8.43 -1.86
CA TYR A 9 9.91 7.67 -2.65
C TYR A 9 10.23 6.17 -2.65
N ILE A 10 9.27 5.34 -2.26
CA ILE A 10 9.39 3.87 -2.37
C ILE A 10 9.14 3.47 -3.82
N ILE A 11 10.21 3.14 -4.55
CA ILE A 11 10.13 2.72 -5.95
C ILE A 11 9.54 1.31 -6.05
N SER A 12 10.04 0.39 -5.22
CA SER A 12 9.64 -1.01 -5.22
C SER A 12 9.76 -1.63 -3.83
N ALA A 13 8.93 -2.64 -3.58
CA ALA A 13 8.90 -3.44 -2.38
C ALA A 13 8.95 -4.93 -2.78
N ILE A 14 10.16 -5.42 -3.08
CA ILE A 14 10.38 -6.77 -3.61
C ILE A 14 10.29 -7.79 -2.47
N GLY A 15 9.53 -8.86 -2.65
CA GLY A 15 9.31 -9.90 -1.65
C GLY A 15 7.88 -10.47 -1.75
N PRO A 16 7.37 -11.10 -0.68
CA PRO A 16 8.02 -11.35 0.62
C PRO A 16 9.20 -12.34 0.50
N PHE A 17 10.11 -12.29 1.48
CA PHE A 17 11.21 -13.25 1.63
C PHE A 17 11.07 -13.95 2.98
N LEU A 18 11.50 -15.21 3.06
CA LEU A 18 11.48 -15.97 4.31
C LEU A 18 12.49 -15.37 5.30
N ALA A 19 12.08 -15.24 6.56
CA ALA A 19 12.95 -14.80 7.65
C ALA A 19 13.78 -15.98 8.20
N ASP A 20 14.59 -16.60 7.35
CA ASP A 20 15.50 -17.67 7.72
C ASP A 20 16.97 -17.21 7.74
N ARG A 21 17.89 -18.08 8.19
CA ARG A 21 19.32 -17.75 8.27
C ARG A 21 20.01 -17.63 6.90
N THR A 22 19.35 -18.07 5.82
CA THR A 22 19.91 -18.11 4.47
C THR A 22 19.58 -16.86 3.66
N HIS A 23 18.42 -16.25 3.87
CA HIS A 23 17.96 -15.05 3.18
C HIS A 23 18.33 -13.77 3.96
N ASN A 24 19.62 -13.50 4.12
CA ASN A 24 20.07 -12.21 4.64
C ASN A 24 19.96 -11.10 3.58
N ASP A 25 20.12 -9.83 4.00
CA ASP A 25 19.99 -8.66 3.11
C ASP A 25 20.89 -8.74 1.87
N ALA A 26 22.13 -9.23 2.02
CA ALA A 26 23.07 -9.36 0.91
C ALA A 26 22.65 -10.45 -0.07
N GLU A 27 22.22 -11.62 0.42
CA GLU A 27 21.78 -12.73 -0.42
C GLU A 27 20.48 -12.41 -1.18
N ILE A 28 19.54 -11.76 -0.49
CA ILE A 28 18.31 -11.25 -1.11
C ILE A 28 18.66 -10.25 -2.23
N THR A 29 19.60 -9.33 -1.98
CA THR A 29 20.01 -8.33 -2.97
C THR A 29 20.65 -8.96 -4.20
N LYS A 30 21.53 -9.96 -4.00
CA LYS A 30 22.09 -10.74 -5.11
C LYS A 30 20.99 -11.41 -5.92
N ASN A 31 20.06 -12.09 -5.26
CA ASN A 31 18.95 -12.74 -5.95
C ASN A 31 18.11 -11.75 -6.78
N ILE A 32 17.87 -10.55 -6.26
CA ILE A 32 17.12 -9.49 -6.96
C ILE A 32 17.86 -9.05 -8.23
N ILE A 33 19.15 -8.73 -8.12
CA ILE A 33 19.94 -8.16 -9.21
C ILE A 33 20.25 -9.21 -10.29
N TYR A 34 20.71 -10.41 -9.90
CA TYR A 34 21.06 -11.46 -10.86
C TYR A 34 19.85 -12.00 -11.63
N ASN A 35 18.67 -12.04 -11.02
CA ASN A 35 17.45 -12.51 -11.68
C ASN A 35 16.62 -11.37 -12.28
N ASN A 36 17.14 -10.13 -12.30
CA ASN A 36 16.43 -8.94 -12.76
C ASN A 36 14.98 -8.84 -12.22
N LYS A 37 14.79 -9.06 -10.91
CA LYS A 37 13.44 -9.03 -10.32
C LYS A 37 12.79 -7.65 -10.48
N GLU A 38 11.53 -7.65 -10.92
CA GLU A 38 10.79 -6.43 -11.27
C GLU A 38 11.51 -5.52 -12.30
N GLY A 39 12.39 -6.08 -13.15
CA GLY A 39 13.10 -5.31 -14.17
C GLY A 39 14.11 -4.32 -13.60
N ILE A 40 14.62 -4.54 -12.39
CA ILE A 40 15.54 -3.62 -11.68
C ILE A 40 16.73 -3.16 -12.51
N THR A 41 17.33 -4.05 -13.30
CA THR A 41 18.48 -3.72 -14.16
C THR A 41 18.08 -2.96 -15.42
N ASP A 42 16.78 -2.90 -15.73
CA ASP A 42 16.24 -2.18 -16.88
C ASP A 42 15.99 -0.70 -16.56
N TRP A 43 15.68 -0.39 -15.29
CA TRP A 43 15.46 0.99 -14.84
C TRP A 43 16.60 1.60 -14.03
N LEU A 44 17.54 0.81 -13.51
CA LEU A 44 18.84 1.33 -13.06
C LEU A 44 19.81 1.44 -14.24
N ARG A 45 20.63 2.48 -14.22
CA ARG A 45 21.67 2.71 -15.24
C ARG A 45 23.05 2.51 -14.64
N SER A 46 24.00 2.15 -15.50
CA SER A 46 25.41 2.17 -15.11
C SER A 46 25.77 3.56 -14.56
N GLU A 47 26.63 3.57 -13.53
CA GLU A 47 27.04 4.74 -12.75
C GLU A 47 26.00 5.28 -11.76
N ASP A 48 24.80 4.69 -11.66
CA ASP A 48 23.83 5.06 -10.64
C ASP A 48 24.37 4.76 -9.23
N HIS A 49 24.01 5.64 -8.28
CA HIS A 49 24.46 5.55 -6.90
C HIS A 49 23.53 4.69 -6.07
N ILE A 50 24.04 3.57 -5.55
CA ILE A 50 23.30 2.68 -4.64
C ILE A 50 23.82 2.87 -3.23
N ILE A 51 22.94 3.27 -2.31
CA ILE A 51 23.31 3.52 -0.91
C ILE A 51 22.77 2.39 -0.05
N VAL A 52 23.67 1.72 0.67
CA VAL A 52 23.33 0.55 1.49
C VAL A 52 23.87 0.67 2.92
N ASP A 53 23.28 -0.08 3.83
CA ASP A 53 23.82 -0.25 5.18
C ASP A 53 24.97 -1.27 5.20
N ARG A 54 25.68 -1.33 6.32
CA ARG A 54 26.78 -2.26 6.59
C ARG A 54 26.41 -3.74 6.42
N GLY A 55 25.15 -4.11 6.59
CA GLY A 55 24.65 -5.47 6.39
C GLY A 55 24.72 -5.98 4.94
N PHE A 56 24.89 -5.07 3.96
CA PHE A 56 24.97 -5.39 2.53
C PHE A 56 26.41 -5.59 2.05
N ARG A 57 27.39 -5.61 2.97
CA ARG A 57 28.82 -5.73 2.64
C ARG A 57 29.09 -6.84 1.62
N ASP A 58 28.45 -8.00 1.81
CA ASP A 58 28.76 -9.21 1.05
C ASP A 58 28.17 -9.22 -0.36
N CYS A 59 27.37 -8.21 -0.74
CA CYS A 59 26.87 -8.00 -2.10
C CYS A 59 27.40 -6.73 -2.78
N VAL A 60 28.32 -5.98 -2.13
CA VAL A 60 28.87 -4.73 -2.69
C VAL A 60 29.58 -5.00 -4.03
N LYS A 61 30.43 -6.03 -4.07
CA LYS A 61 31.16 -6.39 -5.30
C LYS A 61 30.22 -6.80 -6.43
N ASP A 62 29.15 -7.52 -6.11
CA ASP A 62 28.15 -7.91 -7.10
C ASP A 62 27.49 -6.66 -7.71
N LEU A 63 27.05 -5.72 -6.89
CA LEU A 63 26.47 -4.46 -7.38
C LEU A 63 27.46 -3.64 -8.22
N GLU A 64 28.74 -3.59 -7.81
CA GLU A 64 29.80 -2.94 -8.58
C GLU A 64 30.06 -3.63 -9.94
N ASN A 65 29.97 -4.97 -10.01
CA ASN A 65 30.11 -5.73 -11.26
C ASN A 65 28.97 -5.45 -12.25
N PHE A 66 27.78 -5.09 -11.76
CA PHE A 66 26.68 -4.60 -12.60
C PHE A 66 26.85 -3.13 -13.01
N GLY A 67 27.95 -2.48 -12.63
CA GLY A 67 28.31 -1.13 -13.03
C GLY A 67 27.72 -0.02 -12.16
N TYR A 68 27.30 -0.31 -10.93
CA TYR A 68 26.73 0.68 -10.01
C TYR A 68 27.77 1.25 -9.05
N LYS A 69 27.57 2.51 -8.63
CA LYS A 69 28.39 3.18 -7.61
C LYS A 69 27.84 2.94 -6.22
N VAL A 70 28.32 1.88 -5.58
CA VAL A 70 27.87 1.53 -4.22
C VAL A 70 28.50 2.44 -3.16
N LYS A 71 27.70 2.93 -2.23
CA LYS A 71 28.12 3.74 -1.08
C LYS A 71 27.60 3.10 0.21
N MET A 72 28.49 2.87 1.16
CA MET A 72 28.20 2.24 2.45
C MET A 72 29.02 2.91 3.57
N PRO A 73 28.50 3.01 4.81
CA PRO A 73 29.26 3.53 5.94
C PRO A 73 30.60 2.81 6.12
N CYS A 74 31.68 3.56 6.39
CA CYS A 74 33.02 2.99 6.57
C CYS A 74 33.05 2.01 7.76
N PHE A 75 33.93 1.00 7.70
CA PHE A 75 34.23 0.12 8.82
C PHE A 75 35.54 0.54 9.49
N LEU A 76 35.61 0.38 10.82
CA LEU A 76 36.88 0.52 11.52
C LEU A 76 37.80 -0.61 11.09
N LYS A 77 39.02 -0.27 10.70
CA LYS A 77 40.05 -1.25 10.36
C LYS A 77 40.59 -1.89 11.64
N LYS A 78 41.11 -3.11 11.53
CA LYS A 78 41.73 -3.80 12.68
C LYS A 78 42.87 -2.94 13.24
N GLY A 79 42.82 -2.64 14.54
CA GLY A 79 43.79 -1.76 15.22
C GLY A 79 43.44 -0.27 15.20
N GLN A 80 42.34 0.14 14.56
CA GLN A 80 41.88 1.52 14.53
C GLN A 80 40.73 1.72 15.53
N SER A 81 40.88 2.67 16.46
CA SER A 81 39.84 2.98 17.46
C SER A 81 38.85 4.05 16.98
N ARG A 82 39.20 4.85 15.97
CA ARG A 82 38.40 5.98 15.45
C ARG A 82 38.59 6.18 13.96
N PHE A 83 37.54 6.61 13.26
CA PHE A 83 37.64 7.01 11.85
C PHE A 83 38.56 8.21 11.66
N THR A 84 39.20 8.29 10.49
CA THR A 84 39.81 9.54 10.03
C THR A 84 38.72 10.60 9.80
N THR A 85 39.10 11.88 9.77
CA THR A 85 38.17 12.99 9.50
C THR A 85 37.40 12.76 8.19
N ASN A 86 38.09 12.30 7.14
CA ASN A 86 37.47 12.04 5.84
C ASN A 86 36.49 10.85 5.88
N GLU A 87 36.89 9.72 6.48
CA GLU A 87 36.00 8.56 6.65
C GLU A 87 34.77 8.89 7.50
N ALA A 88 34.94 9.71 8.54
CA ALA A 88 33.84 10.18 9.38
C ALA A 88 32.89 11.09 8.59
N HIS A 89 33.41 11.99 7.75
CA HIS A 89 32.59 12.85 6.89
C HIS A 89 31.80 12.03 5.86
N GLN A 90 32.44 11.08 5.18
CA GLN A 90 31.78 10.19 4.22
C GLN A 90 30.70 9.35 4.91
N THR A 91 30.99 8.78 6.07
CA THR A 91 30.03 8.02 6.86
C THR A 91 28.82 8.88 7.24
N ARG A 92 29.03 10.10 7.75
CA ARG A 92 27.92 11.02 8.09
C ARG A 92 27.10 11.41 6.87
N PHE A 93 27.73 11.62 5.72
CA PHE A 93 27.04 11.94 4.47
C PHE A 93 26.13 10.79 4.04
N ILE A 94 26.64 9.56 4.06
CA ILE A 94 25.86 8.35 3.76
C ILE A 94 24.72 8.18 4.76
N THR A 95 24.96 8.33 6.06
CA THR A 95 23.91 8.27 7.09
C THR A 95 22.82 9.32 6.87
N LYS A 96 23.19 10.55 6.46
CA LYS A 96 22.22 11.63 6.18
C LYS A 96 21.28 11.25 5.02
N ILE A 97 21.79 10.64 3.96
CA ILE A 97 20.94 10.19 2.85
C ILE A 97 20.10 8.99 3.28
N ARG A 98 20.71 8.04 4.00
CA ARG A 98 20.03 6.84 4.51
C ARG A 98 18.85 7.19 5.44
N TRP A 99 18.94 8.30 6.17
CA TRP A 99 17.84 8.79 7.01
C TRP A 99 16.51 8.92 6.26
N VAL A 100 16.55 9.26 4.97
CA VAL A 100 15.37 9.33 4.11
C VAL A 100 14.70 7.95 3.96
N VAL A 101 15.50 6.91 3.75
CA VAL A 101 15.04 5.51 3.69
C VAL A 101 14.49 5.06 5.04
N GLU A 102 15.18 5.39 6.13
CA GLU A 102 14.73 5.07 7.50
C GLU A 102 13.40 5.75 7.83
N SER A 103 13.20 7.00 7.41
CA SER A 103 11.94 7.73 7.59
C SER A 103 10.80 7.08 6.80
N ALA A 104 11.05 6.70 5.53
CA ALA A 104 10.07 5.98 4.72
C ALA A 104 9.66 4.65 5.39
N ASN A 105 10.64 3.83 5.77
CA ASN A 105 10.43 2.55 6.47
C ASN A 105 9.75 2.75 7.84
N GLY A 106 10.14 3.77 8.59
CA GLY A 106 9.55 4.13 9.88
C GLY A 106 8.07 4.43 9.74
N GLY A 107 7.68 5.16 8.69
CA GLY A 107 6.27 5.44 8.41
C GLY A 107 5.45 4.20 8.06
N VAL A 108 6.04 3.21 7.37
CA VAL A 108 5.41 1.91 7.10
C VAL A 108 5.24 1.11 8.39
N LYS A 109 6.26 1.07 9.25
CA LYS A 109 6.21 0.34 10.54
C LYS A 109 5.10 0.82 11.48
N GLN A 110 4.55 2.02 11.26
CA GLN A 110 3.39 2.51 12.02
C GLN A 110 2.05 1.90 11.57
N TRP A 111 2.00 1.18 10.45
CA TRP A 111 0.77 0.60 9.93
C TRP A 111 0.48 -0.70 10.69
N GLN A 112 -0.66 -0.78 11.38
CA GLN A 112 -1.01 -2.00 12.12
C GLN A 112 -1.26 -3.18 11.18
N PHE A 113 -1.65 -2.90 9.93
CA PHE A 113 -1.76 -3.93 8.89
C PHE A 113 -0.49 -4.78 8.77
N PHE A 114 0.69 -4.13 8.73
CA PHE A 114 1.99 -4.82 8.65
C PHE A 114 2.51 -5.31 10.01
N ASN A 115 1.85 -4.95 11.11
CA ASN A 115 2.21 -5.37 12.47
C ASN A 115 1.44 -6.62 12.93
N LYS A 116 0.56 -7.15 12.08
CA LYS A 116 -0.28 -8.32 12.36
C LYS A 116 -0.03 -9.40 11.32
N THR A 117 -0.50 -10.61 11.60
CA THR A 117 -0.49 -11.70 10.61
C THR A 117 -1.41 -11.32 9.45
N ILE A 118 -0.84 -11.29 8.25
CA ILE A 118 -1.56 -10.98 7.02
C ILE A 118 -2.01 -12.31 6.38
N PRO A 119 -3.27 -12.43 5.92
CA PRO A 119 -3.72 -13.61 5.19
C PRO A 119 -2.91 -13.85 3.91
N ASN A 120 -2.63 -15.13 3.59
CA ASN A 120 -1.83 -15.49 2.41
C ASN A 120 -2.42 -14.95 1.09
N SER A 121 -3.75 -14.81 1.00
CA SER A 121 -4.45 -14.23 -0.16
C SER A 121 -4.05 -12.79 -0.45
N MET A 122 -3.43 -12.08 0.49
CA MET A 122 -2.98 -10.69 0.32
C MET A 122 -1.50 -10.56 -0.07
N ILE A 123 -0.74 -11.66 -0.10
CA ILE A 123 0.70 -11.63 -0.38
C ILE A 123 0.99 -10.94 -1.72
N GLU A 124 0.23 -11.26 -2.76
CA GLU A 124 0.42 -10.68 -4.10
C GLU A 124 0.18 -9.16 -4.12
N LYS A 125 -0.70 -8.66 -3.25
CA LYS A 125 -1.09 -7.25 -3.18
C LYS A 125 -0.20 -6.44 -2.24
N ILE A 126 0.66 -7.11 -1.45
CA ILE A 126 1.41 -6.46 -0.36
C ILE A 126 2.32 -5.34 -0.88
N GLY A 127 2.96 -5.55 -2.02
CA GLY A 127 3.85 -4.59 -2.67
C GLY A 127 3.17 -3.28 -3.05
N ASP A 128 1.89 -3.34 -3.46
CA ASP A 128 1.12 -2.17 -3.86
C ASP A 128 0.86 -1.22 -2.70
N TYR A 129 0.65 -1.75 -1.49
CA TYR A 129 0.47 -0.96 -0.28
C TYR A 129 1.69 -0.07 0.03
N PHE A 130 2.91 -0.58 -0.17
CA PHE A 130 4.14 0.19 0.02
C PHE A 130 4.29 1.31 -1.02
N ARG A 131 3.83 1.08 -2.26
CA ARG A 131 3.87 2.05 -3.35
C ARG A 131 2.88 3.19 -3.17
N MET A 132 1.88 3.09 -2.29
CA MET A 132 0.83 4.12 -2.21
C MET A 132 1.31 5.49 -1.69
N LYS A 133 2.47 5.56 -1.02
CA LYS A 133 3.10 6.85 -0.71
C LYS A 133 3.61 7.62 -1.95
N LYS A 134 3.77 6.96 -3.11
CA LYS A 134 4.03 7.59 -4.42
C LYS A 134 3.08 8.74 -4.69
N TYR A 135 1.82 8.48 -4.37
CA TYR A 135 0.70 9.19 -4.96
C TYR A 135 0.50 10.57 -4.32
N ASN A 136 1.09 10.84 -3.16
CA ASN A 136 1.01 12.17 -2.54
C ASN A 136 1.71 13.29 -3.35
N LYS A 137 2.70 12.98 -4.21
CA LYS A 137 3.41 13.99 -5.06
C LYS A 137 2.92 14.03 -6.51
N VAL A 138 1.95 13.20 -6.85
CA VAL A 138 1.40 13.08 -8.21
C VAL A 138 0.56 14.29 -8.56
N SER A 139 0.51 14.67 -9.84
CA SER A 139 -0.41 15.70 -10.30
C SER A 139 -1.80 15.12 -10.51
N TRP A 140 -2.82 15.79 -9.98
CA TRP A 140 -4.18 15.28 -9.96
C TRP A 140 -5.09 16.12 -10.87
N THR A 141 -6.06 15.45 -11.50
CA THR A 141 -7.13 16.10 -12.27
C THR A 141 -8.47 15.61 -11.76
N ALA A 142 -9.32 16.53 -11.32
CA ALA A 142 -10.68 16.20 -10.91
C ALA A 142 -11.56 15.88 -12.14
N LYS A 143 -12.33 14.80 -12.06
CA LYS A 143 -13.23 14.32 -13.10
C LYS A 143 -14.48 13.73 -12.44
N GLU A 144 -15.61 13.79 -13.14
CA GLU A 144 -16.82 13.05 -12.75
C GLU A 144 -16.58 11.54 -12.86
N ALA A 145 -17.30 10.74 -12.07
CA ALA A 145 -17.04 9.32 -11.92
C ALA A 145 -16.92 8.52 -13.23
N ASN A 146 -17.77 8.84 -14.22
CA ASN A 146 -17.76 8.12 -15.50
C ASN A 146 -16.51 8.45 -16.33
N ASP A 147 -15.99 9.68 -16.24
CA ASP A 147 -14.77 10.11 -16.93
C ASP A 147 -13.50 9.78 -16.13
N ALA A 148 -13.61 9.70 -14.81
CA ALA A 148 -12.51 9.40 -13.91
C ALA A 148 -12.10 7.92 -13.96
N ALA A 149 -13.08 7.06 -14.20
CA ALA A 149 -12.98 5.63 -13.89
C ALA A 149 -13.76 4.78 -14.91
N LEU A 150 -13.65 5.10 -16.20
CA LEU A 150 -14.40 4.43 -17.27
C LEU A 150 -14.17 2.92 -17.28
N ASP A 151 -12.90 2.54 -17.13
CA ASP A 151 -12.41 1.16 -17.14
C ASP A 151 -12.42 0.48 -15.76
N PHE A 152 -13.06 1.11 -14.76
CA PHE A 152 -13.10 0.55 -13.41
C PHE A 152 -13.97 -0.72 -13.38
N PRO A 153 -13.50 -1.82 -12.75
CA PRO A 153 -14.22 -3.09 -12.76
C PRO A 153 -15.64 -2.95 -12.20
N LYS A 154 -16.61 -3.44 -12.97
CA LYS A 154 -17.98 -3.61 -12.49
C LYS A 154 -18.03 -4.86 -11.63
N MET A 155 -18.63 -4.76 -10.45
CA MET A 155 -18.79 -5.86 -9.51
C MET A 155 -20.24 -5.96 -9.05
N ASP A 156 -20.70 -7.16 -8.71
CA ASP A 156 -21.93 -7.36 -7.96
C ASP A 156 -21.70 -7.18 -6.44
N PHE A 157 -22.77 -7.32 -5.66
CA PHE A 157 -22.69 -7.11 -4.21
C PHE A 157 -21.94 -8.23 -3.49
N ASN A 158 -21.94 -9.46 -4.00
CA ASN A 158 -21.23 -10.59 -3.39
C ASN A 158 -19.73 -10.45 -3.62
N GLU A 159 -19.32 -10.09 -4.84
CA GLU A 159 -17.92 -9.78 -5.17
C GLU A 159 -17.38 -8.64 -4.30
N LEU A 160 -18.21 -7.64 -4.01
CA LEU A 160 -17.87 -6.57 -3.07
C LEU A 160 -17.66 -7.08 -1.64
N GLN A 161 -18.51 -7.98 -1.15
CA GLN A 161 -18.37 -8.55 0.19
C GLN A 161 -17.07 -9.35 0.33
N GLU A 162 -16.74 -10.16 -0.68
CA GLU A 162 -15.48 -10.89 -0.72
C GLU A 162 -14.29 -9.94 -0.73
N LEU A 163 -14.34 -8.89 -1.55
CA LEU A 163 -13.26 -7.90 -1.64
C LEU A 163 -13.06 -7.14 -0.32
N THR A 164 -14.13 -6.77 0.37
CA THR A 164 -14.06 -6.04 1.64
C THR A 164 -13.88 -6.93 2.86
N LEU A 165 -13.82 -8.25 2.67
CA LEU A 165 -13.70 -9.28 3.72
C LEU A 165 -14.86 -9.26 4.71
N GLY A 166 -16.09 -9.09 4.21
CA GLY A 166 -17.30 -9.18 5.02
C GLY A 166 -18.41 -8.22 4.59
N ILE A 167 -19.59 -8.48 5.13
CA ILE A 167 -20.85 -7.83 4.74
C ILE A 167 -21.03 -6.42 5.30
N TYR A 168 -20.34 -6.10 6.40
CA TYR A 168 -20.54 -4.85 7.13
C TYR A 168 -20.10 -3.61 6.33
N GLN A 169 -18.88 -3.63 5.78
CA GLN A 169 -18.35 -2.46 5.08
C GLN A 169 -19.15 -2.10 3.82
N PRO A 170 -19.56 -3.05 2.94
CA PRO A 170 -20.42 -2.77 1.80
C PRO A 170 -21.81 -2.28 2.18
N LYS A 171 -22.41 -2.81 3.27
CA LYS A 171 -23.70 -2.32 3.77
C LYS A 171 -23.61 -0.85 4.22
N GLN A 172 -22.52 -0.48 4.91
CA GLN A 172 -22.29 0.91 5.34
C GLN A 172 -21.84 1.84 4.23
N ALA A 173 -21.14 1.32 3.22
CA ALA A 173 -20.57 2.06 2.10
C ALA A 173 -21.61 2.97 1.43
N ARG A 174 -22.86 2.50 1.38
CA ARG A 174 -23.99 3.25 0.87
C ARG A 174 -24.20 4.61 1.56
N SER A 175 -24.26 4.63 2.90
CA SER A 175 -24.46 5.87 3.67
C SER A 175 -23.34 6.87 3.40
N TYR A 176 -22.10 6.39 3.38
CA TYR A 176 -20.94 7.23 3.06
C TYR A 176 -20.99 7.73 1.62
N THR A 177 -21.42 6.90 0.68
CA THR A 177 -21.55 7.26 -0.73
C THR A 177 -22.57 8.37 -0.94
N THR A 178 -23.75 8.27 -0.30
CA THR A 178 -24.81 9.28 -0.43
C THR A 178 -24.35 10.67 0.02
N GLU A 179 -23.50 10.75 1.04
CA GLU A 179 -22.91 12.02 1.51
C GLU A 179 -21.89 12.63 0.53
N HIS A 180 -21.39 11.84 -0.42
CA HIS A 180 -20.43 12.27 -1.44
C HIS A 180 -21.06 12.61 -2.79
N LEU A 181 -22.37 12.40 -2.94
CA LEU A 181 -23.08 12.76 -4.16
C LEU A 181 -23.17 14.28 -4.30
N ASN A 182 -22.83 14.78 -5.48
CA ASN A 182 -23.14 16.15 -5.88
C ASN A 182 -24.64 16.31 -6.18
N LEU A 183 -25.07 17.53 -6.48
CA LEU A 183 -26.47 17.85 -6.82
C LEU A 183 -27.02 17.05 -8.00
N ASN A 184 -26.13 16.53 -8.86
CA ASN A 184 -26.48 15.72 -10.03
C ASN A 184 -26.50 14.22 -9.72
N GLY A 185 -26.32 13.81 -8.46
CA GLY A 185 -26.27 12.40 -8.06
C GLY A 185 -25.00 11.67 -8.50
N SER A 186 -23.92 12.41 -8.79
CA SER A 186 -22.63 11.87 -9.20
C SER A 186 -21.53 12.17 -8.19
N CYS A 187 -20.47 11.37 -8.16
CA CYS A 187 -19.28 11.64 -7.35
C CYS A 187 -18.14 12.16 -8.24
N THR A 188 -17.38 13.12 -7.72
CA THR A 188 -16.14 13.60 -8.34
C THR A 188 -14.93 12.88 -7.76
N PHE A 189 -14.01 12.50 -8.63
CA PHE A 189 -12.77 11.80 -8.28
C PHE A 189 -11.56 12.47 -8.90
N GLU A 190 -10.41 12.29 -8.29
CA GLU A 190 -9.15 12.80 -8.80
C GLU A 190 -8.38 11.67 -9.47
N VAL A 191 -8.01 11.86 -10.74
CA VAL A 191 -7.20 10.91 -11.51
C VAL A 191 -5.77 11.42 -11.61
N ALA A 192 -4.82 10.54 -11.39
CA ALA A 192 -3.40 10.84 -11.55
C ALA A 192 -3.05 11.07 -13.03
N LYS A 193 -2.36 12.16 -13.34
CA LYS A 193 -2.00 12.50 -14.74
C LYS A 193 -1.04 11.50 -15.36
N GLU A 194 -0.10 11.00 -14.57
CA GLU A 194 0.97 10.10 -14.99
C GLU A 194 0.55 8.61 -14.92
N SER A 195 -0.58 8.32 -14.27
CA SER A 195 -1.08 6.94 -14.05
C SER A 195 -2.62 6.96 -13.99
N PRO A 196 -3.33 6.95 -15.13
CA PRO A 196 -4.79 7.05 -15.17
C PRO A 196 -5.54 5.90 -14.48
N ASP A 197 -4.82 4.81 -14.22
CA ASP A 197 -5.21 3.61 -13.49
C ASP A 197 -5.19 3.79 -11.96
N LEU A 198 -4.99 5.03 -11.49
CA LEU A 198 -5.04 5.40 -10.09
C LEU A 198 -6.05 6.51 -9.83
N ILE A 199 -7.00 6.19 -8.96
CA ILE A 199 -8.01 7.13 -8.47
C ILE A 199 -7.70 7.55 -7.04
N ARG A 200 -7.88 8.84 -6.77
CA ARG A 200 -7.96 9.41 -5.43
C ARG A 200 -9.33 10.00 -5.17
N SER A 201 -9.82 9.85 -3.94
CA SER A 201 -10.95 10.60 -3.43
C SER A 201 -10.60 11.20 -2.07
N ARG A 202 -11.07 12.43 -1.83
CA ARG A 202 -10.88 13.13 -0.57
C ARG A 202 -12.17 13.12 0.24
N ILE A 203 -12.17 12.40 1.36
CA ILE A 203 -13.34 12.17 2.19
C ILE A 203 -13.23 12.95 3.50
N GLN A 204 -14.30 13.64 3.86
CA GLN A 204 -14.42 14.35 5.13
C GLN A 204 -14.65 13.36 6.29
N SER A 205 -13.92 13.53 7.39
CA SER A 205 -14.15 12.76 8.61
C SER A 205 -15.51 13.11 9.23
N ARG A 206 -16.33 12.10 9.53
CA ARG A 206 -17.58 12.26 10.30
C ARG A 206 -17.35 12.66 11.75
N LEU A 207 -16.20 12.31 12.33
CA LEU A 207 -15.88 12.58 13.73
C LEU A 207 -15.27 13.97 13.94
N LYS A 208 -14.62 14.53 12.93
CA LYS A 208 -13.87 15.78 13.02
C LYS A 208 -14.03 16.60 11.74
N ALA A 209 -14.79 17.69 11.81
CA ALA A 209 -15.06 18.56 10.66
C ALA A 209 -13.80 19.18 10.01
N SER A 210 -12.70 19.34 10.75
CA SER A 210 -11.44 19.85 10.20
C SER A 210 -10.58 18.80 9.50
N THR A 211 -10.92 17.50 9.61
CA THR A 211 -10.06 16.41 9.17
C THR A 211 -10.58 15.78 7.88
N LYS A 212 -9.73 15.76 6.84
CA LYS A 212 -9.99 15.04 5.59
C LYS A 212 -9.01 13.89 5.45
N TYR A 213 -9.49 12.81 4.86
CA TYR A 213 -8.68 11.64 4.54
C TYR A 213 -8.64 11.45 3.03
N ASP A 214 -7.47 11.06 2.53
CA ASP A 214 -7.29 10.71 1.14
C ASP A 214 -7.42 9.19 1.02
N VAL A 215 -8.23 8.76 0.06
CA VAL A 215 -8.45 7.37 -0.34
C VAL A 215 -7.81 7.19 -1.71
N TYR A 216 -6.98 6.17 -1.85
CA TYR A 216 -6.27 5.80 -3.08
C TYR A 216 -6.72 4.41 -3.52
N VAL A 217 -7.05 4.25 -4.79
CA VAL A 217 -7.49 2.98 -5.39
C VAL A 217 -6.80 2.78 -6.74
N PRO A 218 -5.65 2.07 -6.78
CA PRO A 218 -5.09 1.55 -8.03
C PRO A 218 -5.95 0.39 -8.57
N TYR A 219 -6.21 0.41 -9.87
CA TYR A 219 -7.04 -0.59 -10.54
C TYR A 219 -6.54 -0.87 -11.95
N ASN A 220 -7.09 -1.87 -12.59
CA ASN A 220 -6.96 -2.11 -14.02
C ASN A 220 -8.32 -2.56 -14.57
N LYS A 221 -8.41 -2.81 -15.88
CA LYS A 221 -9.66 -3.24 -16.54
C LYS A 221 -10.30 -4.50 -15.95
N LYS A 222 -9.51 -5.37 -15.31
CA LYS A 222 -9.96 -6.67 -14.78
C LYS A 222 -10.18 -6.64 -13.28
N SER A 223 -9.37 -5.91 -12.52
CA SER A 223 -9.38 -5.99 -11.06
C SER A 223 -8.93 -4.71 -10.38
N ILE A 224 -9.28 -4.58 -9.11
CA ILE A 224 -8.73 -3.58 -8.20
C ILE A 224 -7.43 -4.15 -7.63
N SER A 225 -6.31 -3.49 -7.92
CA SER A 225 -4.97 -3.95 -7.51
C SER A 225 -4.76 -3.79 -6.00
N GLY A 226 -5.32 -2.72 -5.41
CA GLY A 226 -5.27 -2.48 -3.97
C GLY A 226 -6.00 -1.19 -3.57
N TRP A 227 -5.93 -0.83 -2.29
CA TRP A 227 -6.47 0.43 -1.78
C TRP A 227 -5.76 0.91 -0.51
N TYR A 228 -5.73 2.22 -0.30
CA TYR A 228 -5.22 2.82 0.93
C TYR A 228 -6.05 4.02 1.34
N CYS A 229 -6.30 4.17 2.63
CA CYS A 229 -6.87 5.39 3.17
C CYS A 229 -6.01 5.92 4.31
N THR A 230 -5.79 7.23 4.32
CA THR A 230 -5.03 7.92 5.37
C THR A 230 -5.77 8.00 6.71
N CYS A 231 -6.99 7.48 6.80
CA CYS A 231 -7.72 7.45 8.07
C CYS A 231 -7.12 6.43 9.05
N PRO A 232 -7.29 6.64 10.37
CA PRO A 232 -6.76 5.72 11.37
C PRO A 232 -7.18 4.27 11.15
N ASN A 233 -8.41 4.02 10.71
CA ASN A 233 -8.90 2.66 10.44
C ASN A 233 -8.28 2.08 9.17
N GLY A 234 -8.16 2.86 8.10
CA GLY A 234 -7.56 2.42 6.82
C GLY A 234 -6.09 2.01 6.97
N ALA A 235 -5.37 2.64 7.90
CA ALA A 235 -4.01 2.24 8.26
C ALA A 235 -3.95 1.04 9.23
N ARG A 236 -5.08 0.57 9.76
CA ARG A 236 -5.13 -0.40 10.87
C ARG A 236 -5.87 -1.71 10.61
N VAL A 237 -6.84 -1.76 9.71
CA VAL A 237 -7.68 -2.96 9.51
C VAL A 237 -7.15 -3.86 8.39
N VAL A 238 -7.31 -5.18 8.56
CA VAL A 238 -7.18 -6.15 7.47
C VAL A 238 -8.50 -6.10 6.69
N GLY A 239 -8.44 -5.71 5.41
CA GLY A 239 -9.63 -5.38 4.61
C GLY A 239 -9.66 -3.89 4.28
N CYS A 240 -10.81 -3.25 4.46
CA CYS A 240 -10.98 -1.84 4.10
C CYS A 240 -11.73 -1.05 5.18
N CYS A 241 -11.48 0.26 5.26
CA CYS A 241 -12.30 1.15 6.09
C CYS A 241 -13.55 1.60 5.31
N ALA A 242 -14.53 2.15 6.01
CA ALA A 242 -15.77 2.64 5.39
C ALA A 242 -15.53 3.67 4.26
N HIS A 243 -14.44 4.45 4.34
CA HIS A 243 -14.03 5.37 3.29
C HIS A 243 -13.59 4.66 2.01
N VAL A 244 -12.82 3.58 2.12
CA VAL A 244 -12.44 2.80 0.94
C VAL A 244 -13.67 2.07 0.39
N ALA A 245 -14.45 1.46 1.28
CA ALA A 245 -15.64 0.71 0.91
C ALA A 245 -16.63 1.57 0.13
N SER A 246 -16.88 2.82 0.54
CA SER A 246 -17.78 3.74 -0.18
C SER A 246 -17.31 4.05 -1.59
N ILE A 247 -16.02 4.31 -1.78
CA ILE A 247 -15.45 4.62 -3.09
C ILE A 247 -15.53 3.40 -4.02
N ILE A 248 -15.11 2.24 -3.55
CA ILE A 248 -15.18 1.00 -4.34
C ILE A 248 -16.64 0.64 -4.64
N TYR A 249 -17.53 0.70 -3.65
CA TYR A 249 -18.97 0.44 -3.80
C TYR A 249 -19.60 1.35 -4.87
N TYR A 250 -19.31 2.64 -4.83
CA TYR A 250 -19.88 3.58 -5.81
C TYR A 250 -19.37 3.29 -7.23
N LEU A 251 -18.05 3.17 -7.39
CA LEU A 251 -17.40 3.00 -8.71
C LEU A 251 -17.69 1.64 -9.35
N SER A 252 -17.81 0.57 -8.57
CA SER A 252 -18.03 -0.78 -9.13
C SER A 252 -19.50 -1.18 -9.24
N TYR A 253 -20.37 -0.66 -8.36
CA TYR A 253 -21.75 -1.13 -8.22
C TYR A 253 -22.79 -0.01 -8.29
N ALA A 254 -22.72 0.99 -7.39
CA ALA A 254 -23.83 1.92 -7.21
C ALA A 254 -24.06 2.87 -8.40
N ARG A 255 -23.00 3.29 -9.09
CA ARG A 255 -23.13 4.15 -10.29
C ARG A 255 -23.93 3.50 -11.42
N TYR A 256 -23.97 2.16 -11.46
CA TYR A 256 -24.73 1.37 -12.43
C TYR A 256 -26.13 0.99 -11.92
N ASN A 257 -26.39 1.18 -10.63
CA ASN A 257 -27.61 0.75 -9.96
C ASN A 257 -28.18 1.89 -9.12
N GLN A 258 -28.33 3.11 -9.67
CA GLN A 258 -28.63 4.33 -8.90
C GLN A 258 -29.83 4.23 -7.93
N GLN A 259 -30.78 3.33 -8.20
CA GLN A 259 -31.90 3.02 -7.30
C GLN A 259 -31.44 2.58 -5.89
N VAL A 260 -30.26 1.96 -5.78
CA VAL A 260 -29.68 1.56 -4.49
C VAL A 260 -29.23 2.77 -3.67
N LEU A 261 -29.03 3.94 -4.28
CA LEU A 261 -28.68 5.17 -3.57
C LEU A 261 -29.93 5.86 -3.00
N THR A 262 -31.11 5.64 -3.60
CA THR A 262 -32.37 6.33 -3.24
C THR A 262 -33.27 5.58 -2.27
N GLN A 263 -33.03 4.29 -2.02
CA GLN A 263 -33.77 3.53 -1.00
C GLN A 263 -33.73 4.26 0.37
N ARG A 264 -34.69 4.09 1.27
CA ARG A 264 -34.46 4.58 2.65
C ARG A 264 -33.40 3.70 3.29
N THR A 265 -32.47 4.28 4.04
CA THR A 265 -31.73 3.51 5.04
C THR A 265 -32.80 3.00 6.00
N TYR A 266 -33.02 1.68 6.03
CA TYR A 266 -33.74 1.05 7.14
C TYR A 266 -33.05 1.45 8.45
N SER A 267 -33.76 1.39 9.57
CA SER A 267 -33.19 1.74 10.88
C SER A 267 -31.83 1.07 11.02
N TYR A 268 -30.82 1.75 11.58
CA TYR A 268 -29.50 1.14 11.81
C TYR A 268 -29.64 -0.24 12.49
N TYR A 269 -30.64 -0.40 13.35
CA TYR A 269 -31.05 -1.66 13.98
C TYR A 269 -31.39 -2.80 13.01
N ASP A 270 -32.06 -2.51 11.89
CA ASP A 270 -32.44 -3.52 10.89
C ASP A 270 -31.22 -4.05 10.11
N SER A 271 -30.09 -3.36 10.18
CA SER A 271 -28.81 -3.77 9.56
C SER A 271 -27.90 -4.58 10.51
N ILE A 272 -28.28 -4.73 11.78
CA ILE A 272 -27.57 -5.54 12.79
C ILE A 272 -28.25 -6.90 12.96
N THR A 273 -28.69 -7.52 11.86
CA THR A 273 -29.14 -8.91 11.87
C THR A 273 -27.99 -9.89 11.68
N ASP A 274 -26.81 -9.38 11.31
CA ASP A 274 -25.58 -10.13 11.02
C ASP A 274 -25.11 -11.02 12.17
N ALA A 275 -25.51 -10.70 13.41
CA ALA A 275 -25.26 -11.55 14.58
C ALA A 275 -26.03 -12.90 14.52
N LEU A 276 -27.09 -12.99 13.71
CA LEU A 276 -27.84 -14.23 13.48
C LEU A 276 -27.08 -15.22 12.59
N ASP A 277 -26.15 -14.72 11.75
CA ASP A 277 -25.33 -15.56 10.86
C ASP A 277 -24.06 -16.08 11.56
N TYR A 278 -23.88 -15.78 12.85
CA TYR A 278 -22.79 -16.31 13.65
C TYR A 278 -23.08 -17.78 14.03
N SER A 279 -22.53 -18.71 13.27
CA SER A 279 -22.43 -20.11 13.69
C SER A 279 -21.22 -20.27 14.62
N GLU A 280 -21.44 -20.75 15.85
CA GLU A 280 -20.32 -21.18 16.69
C GLU A 280 -19.52 -22.25 15.94
N PRO A 281 -18.17 -22.15 15.89
CA PRO A 281 -17.36 -23.21 15.34
C PRO A 281 -17.65 -24.49 16.11
N SER A 282 -18.02 -25.56 15.41
CA SER A 282 -18.22 -26.86 16.03
C SER A 282 -16.87 -27.38 16.53
N ASP A 283 -16.69 -27.40 17.85
CA ASP A 283 -15.58 -28.07 18.52
C ASP A 283 -15.73 -29.61 18.32
N THR A 284 -15.46 -30.09 17.11
CA THR A 284 -15.20 -31.50 16.87
C THR A 284 -13.72 -31.69 16.60
N ASP A 285 -12.91 -31.34 17.60
CA ASP A 285 -11.63 -32.02 17.79
C ASP A 285 -11.98 -33.44 18.26
N SER A 286 -12.11 -34.36 17.31
CA SER A 286 -12.05 -35.78 17.58
C SER A 286 -10.70 -36.07 18.23
N ILE A 287 -10.70 -36.16 19.55
CA ILE A 287 -9.62 -36.80 20.31
C ILE A 287 -9.69 -38.29 19.93
N ASP A 288 -8.95 -38.67 18.89
CA ASP A 288 -8.67 -40.07 18.62
C ASP A 288 -7.85 -40.61 19.81
N SER A 289 -8.52 -41.45 20.61
CA SER A 289 -7.96 -42.28 21.67
C SER A 289 -7.27 -43.52 21.11
#